data_AF-A0A221SWR1-F1
#
_entry.id   AF-A0A221SWR1-F1
#
_cell.length_a   1.000
_cell.length_b   1.000
_cell.length_c   1.000
_cell.angle_alpha   90.00
_cell.angle_beta   90.00
_cell.angle_gamma   90.00
#
_symmetry.space_group_name_H-M   'P 1'
#
loop_
_entity.id
_entity.type
_entity.pdbx_description
1 polymer ?
#
loop_
_entity_poly.entity_id
_entity_poly.type
_entity_poly.pdbx_seq_one_letter_code
_entity_poly.pdbx_strand_id
1 'polypeptide(L)'
;MDWPAPDDFVHGSPLTPPSGWDRPGLVMTFNLECAACVTRGIPFLKRLHAEFGDRVHLLAMHTSHGHRRLPREDVEPTLVKFARDFGKLPFPVALDLHGEFARHWHTEGTPHWLAFAPGGDLLRSVYGSQENAQTRLQYLLEEWAGHLGE
;
A
#
# COMPACT_ATOMS: atom_id res chain seq x y z
N MET A 1 13.49 -9.10 -2.20
CA MET A 1 12.31 -9.11 -3.09
C MET A 1 11.93 -7.67 -3.45
N ASP A 2 11.68 -7.39 -4.72
CA ASP A 2 11.22 -6.10 -5.27
C ASP A 2 9.68 -5.98 -5.28
N TRP A 3 8.98 -7.11 -5.49
CA TRP A 3 7.53 -7.21 -5.49
C TRP A 3 7.02 -8.52 -4.87
N PRO A 4 5.89 -8.54 -4.11
CA PRO A 4 5.32 -9.76 -3.51
C PRO A 4 5.00 -10.83 -4.56
N ALA A 5 5.16 -12.11 -4.18
CA ALA A 5 4.67 -13.21 -4.99
C ALA A 5 3.12 -13.25 -4.95
N PRO A 6 2.44 -13.85 -5.94
CA PRO A 6 0.98 -13.97 -5.94
C PRO A 6 0.41 -14.58 -4.65
N ASP A 7 1.11 -15.57 -4.07
CA ASP A 7 0.70 -16.24 -2.83
C ASP A 7 0.85 -15.34 -1.58
N ASP A 8 1.59 -14.24 -1.67
CA ASP A 8 1.71 -13.27 -0.57
C ASP A 8 0.53 -12.29 -0.52
N PHE A 9 -0.33 -12.27 -1.54
CA PHE A 9 -1.59 -11.51 -1.51
C PHE A 9 -2.65 -12.30 -0.76
N VAL A 10 -2.97 -11.84 0.45
CA VAL A 10 -3.89 -12.52 1.37
C VAL A 10 -5.30 -11.96 1.34
N HIS A 11 -5.52 -10.85 0.62
CA HIS A 11 -6.83 -10.24 0.42
C HIS A 11 -6.87 -9.50 -0.92
N GLY A 12 -8.01 -9.58 -1.63
CA GLY A 12 -8.17 -9.00 -2.96
C GLY A 12 -7.37 -9.73 -4.06
N SER A 13 -7.48 -9.24 -5.29
CA SER A 13 -6.75 -9.82 -6.43
C SER A 13 -5.27 -9.40 -6.44
N PRO A 14 -4.33 -10.31 -6.70
CA PRO A 14 -2.92 -9.96 -6.84
C PRO A 14 -2.67 -8.87 -7.89
N LEU A 15 -1.78 -7.93 -7.58
CA LEU A 15 -1.29 -6.94 -8.54
C LEU A 15 0.05 -7.39 -9.12
N THR A 16 0.23 -7.17 -10.42
CA THR A 16 1.53 -7.28 -11.07
C THR A 16 2.50 -6.20 -10.55
N PRO A 17 3.82 -6.35 -10.74
CA PRO A 17 4.78 -5.29 -10.42
C PRO A 17 4.46 -3.97 -11.17
N PRO A 18 4.85 -2.80 -10.62
CA PRO A 18 4.54 -1.50 -11.20
C PRO A 18 5.00 -1.32 -12.65
N SER A 19 6.05 -2.04 -13.06
CA SER A 19 6.54 -2.05 -14.44
C SER A 19 5.53 -2.53 -15.48
N GLY A 20 4.50 -3.27 -15.05
CA GLY A 20 3.41 -3.74 -15.90
C GLY A 20 2.11 -2.94 -15.76
N TRP A 21 2.11 -1.81 -15.05
CA TRP A 21 0.90 -0.99 -14.86
C TRP A 21 0.69 -0.02 -16.01
N ASP A 22 -0.55 0.07 -16.49
CA ASP A 22 -1.02 1.01 -17.51
C ASP A 22 -1.52 2.34 -16.91
N ARG A 23 -1.72 2.37 -15.60
CA ARG A 23 -2.20 3.51 -14.82
C ARG A 23 -1.30 3.70 -13.59
N PRO A 24 -1.26 4.89 -12.98
CA PRO A 24 -0.44 5.14 -11.79
C PRO A 24 -0.87 4.24 -10.63
N GLY A 25 -0.03 4.12 -9.61
CA GLY A 25 -0.40 3.40 -8.41
C GLY A 25 0.21 3.92 -7.14
N LEU A 26 -0.40 3.56 -6.02
CA LEU A 26 0.01 3.92 -4.68
C LEU A 26 0.04 2.68 -3.80
N VAL A 27 1.22 2.41 -3.26
CA VAL A 27 1.46 1.32 -2.31
C VAL A 27 1.69 1.92 -0.92
N MET A 28 0.93 1.47 0.07
CA MET A 28 1.18 1.82 1.47
C MET A 28 1.81 0.64 2.20
N THR A 29 3.03 0.79 2.71
CA THR A 29 3.54 -0.15 3.71
C THR A 29 2.92 0.15 5.07
N PHE A 30 2.47 -0.89 5.76
CA PHE A 30 1.82 -0.76 7.05
C PHE A 30 2.07 -1.98 7.93
N ASN A 31 1.69 -1.87 9.20
CA ASN A 31 1.65 -2.98 10.14
C ASN A 31 0.41 -2.81 11.04
N LEU A 32 -0.19 -3.91 11.51
CA LEU A 32 -1.35 -3.84 12.42
C LEU A 32 -1.00 -3.33 13.82
N GLU A 33 0.25 -3.49 14.27
CA GLU A 33 0.75 -2.95 15.55
C GLU A 33 1.04 -1.44 15.46
N CYS A 34 1.00 -0.85 14.26
CA CYS A 34 1.22 0.58 14.02
C CYS A 34 -0.10 1.38 14.15
N ALA A 35 -0.26 2.12 15.24
CA ALA A 35 -1.46 2.91 15.50
C ALA A 35 -1.75 3.95 14.40
N ALA A 36 -0.73 4.63 13.87
CA ALA A 36 -0.90 5.60 12.79
C ALA A 36 -1.39 4.94 11.48
N CYS A 37 -1.00 3.70 11.23
CA CYS A 37 -1.42 2.92 10.09
C CYS A 37 -2.92 2.60 10.16
N VAL A 38 -3.37 2.06 11.30
CA VAL A 38 -4.77 1.64 11.47
C VAL A 38 -5.71 2.85 11.58
N THR A 39 -5.30 3.91 12.28
CA THR A 39 -6.18 5.06 12.57
C THR A 39 -6.18 6.15 11.52
N ARG A 40 -5.12 6.28 10.71
CA ARG A 40 -4.99 7.32 9.67
C ARG A 40 -4.68 6.77 8.29
N GLY A 41 -3.69 5.90 8.17
CA GLY A 41 -3.23 5.36 6.88
C GLY A 41 -4.31 4.57 6.13
N ILE A 42 -4.85 3.52 6.76
CA ILE A 42 -5.90 2.69 6.17
C ILE A 42 -7.16 3.50 5.84
N PRO A 43 -7.71 4.34 6.75
CA PRO A 43 -8.82 5.21 6.40
C PRO A 43 -8.53 6.16 5.23
N PHE A 44 -7.32 6.72 5.14
CA PHE A 44 -6.92 7.57 4.03
C PHE A 44 -6.85 6.80 2.71
N LEU A 45 -6.21 5.63 2.67
CA LEU A 45 -6.15 4.79 1.48
C LEU A 45 -7.56 4.37 1.01
N LYS A 46 -8.49 4.12 1.94
CA LYS A 46 -9.89 3.87 1.60
C LYS A 46 -10.58 5.07 0.96
N ARG A 47 -10.30 6.30 1.42
CA ARG A 47 -10.82 7.51 0.77
C ARG A 47 -10.26 7.65 -0.64
N LEU A 48 -8.96 7.47 -0.82
CA LEU A 48 -8.33 7.49 -2.15
C LEU A 48 -8.92 6.41 -3.07
N HIS A 49 -9.22 5.22 -2.54
CA HIS A 49 -9.90 4.19 -3.33
C HIS A 49 -11.30 4.62 -3.77
N ALA A 50 -12.08 5.24 -2.89
CA ALA A 50 -13.43 5.70 -3.25
C ALA A 50 -13.41 6.77 -4.36
N GLU A 51 -12.33 7.55 -4.44
CA GLU A 51 -12.18 8.65 -5.39
C GLU A 51 -11.45 8.27 -6.69
N PHE A 52 -10.47 7.37 -6.61
CA PHE A 52 -9.54 7.04 -7.69
C PHE A 52 -9.43 5.55 -8.01
N GLY A 53 -10.17 4.65 -7.35
CA GLY A 53 -9.97 3.19 -7.47
C GLY A 53 -10.03 2.63 -8.90
N ASP A 54 -10.82 3.26 -9.77
CA ASP A 54 -10.91 2.87 -11.19
C ASP A 54 -9.74 3.40 -12.03
N ARG A 55 -9.02 4.42 -11.55
CA ARG A 55 -7.94 5.12 -12.27
C ARG A 55 -6.55 4.89 -11.69
N VAL A 56 -6.45 4.34 -10.48
CA VAL A 56 -5.18 4.14 -9.76
C VAL A 56 -5.11 2.73 -9.17
N HIS A 57 -3.97 2.06 -9.30
CA HIS A 57 -3.69 0.84 -8.56
C HIS A 57 -3.40 1.15 -7.10
N LEU A 58 -4.15 0.55 -6.17
CA LEU A 58 -3.97 0.77 -4.73
C LEU A 58 -3.63 -0.55 -4.05
N LEU A 59 -2.58 -0.56 -3.22
CA LEU A 59 -2.10 -1.74 -2.50
C LEU A 59 -1.76 -1.39 -1.06
N ALA A 60 -2.13 -2.25 -0.12
CA ALA A 60 -1.62 -2.22 1.24
C ALA A 60 -0.62 -3.36 1.46
N MET A 61 0.63 -3.04 1.78
CA MET A 61 1.72 -3.96 2.01
C MET A 61 1.98 -4.12 3.51
N HIS A 62 1.57 -5.24 4.11
CA HIS A 62 1.79 -5.49 5.53
C HIS A 62 3.22 -5.98 5.78
N THR A 63 4.09 -5.12 6.30
CA THR A 63 5.51 -5.41 6.51
C THR A 63 5.87 -5.62 7.97
N SER A 64 6.80 -6.54 8.24
CA SER A 64 7.44 -6.67 9.56
C SER A 64 8.71 -5.82 9.70
N HIS A 65 9.09 -5.03 8.69
CA HIS A 65 10.24 -4.12 8.80
C HIS A 65 9.99 -3.06 9.88
N GLY A 66 10.88 -2.97 10.87
CA GLY A 66 10.72 -2.08 12.03
C GLY A 66 9.72 -2.57 13.07
N HIS A 67 9.18 -3.79 12.92
CA HIS A 67 8.20 -4.40 13.84
C HIS A 67 8.66 -5.78 14.30
N ARG A 68 7.89 -6.40 15.21
CA ARG A 68 8.13 -7.78 15.61
C ARG A 68 7.95 -8.71 14.41
N ARG A 69 8.94 -9.58 14.19
CA ARG A 69 8.85 -10.66 13.20
C ARG A 69 8.09 -11.83 13.81
N LEU A 70 7.03 -12.23 13.12
CA LEU A 70 6.18 -13.37 13.47
C LEU A 70 6.08 -14.29 12.25
N PRO A 71 5.88 -15.59 12.46
CA PRO A 71 5.68 -16.51 11.36
C PRO A 71 4.33 -16.27 10.67
N ARG A 72 4.18 -16.77 9.44
CA ARG A 72 3.02 -16.47 8.58
C ARG A 72 1.70 -16.88 9.23
N GLU A 73 1.68 -18.04 9.88
CA GLU A 73 0.52 -18.60 10.59
C GLU A 73 -0.02 -17.71 11.72
N ASP A 74 0.83 -16.85 12.31
CA ASP A 74 0.43 -15.93 13.37
C ASP A 74 -0.06 -14.57 12.81
N VAL A 75 0.41 -14.19 11.62
CA VAL A 75 0.12 -12.88 11.00
C VAL A 75 -1.08 -12.96 10.06
N GLU A 76 -1.07 -13.92 9.14
CA GLU A 76 -2.03 -13.99 8.03
C GLU A 76 -3.48 -14.06 8.50
N PRO A 77 -3.89 -14.95 9.44
CA PRO A 77 -5.29 -15.03 9.85
C PRO A 77 -5.81 -13.72 10.45
N THR A 78 -4.96 -13.04 11.24
CA THR A 78 -5.28 -11.75 11.84
C THR A 78 -5.40 -10.66 10.79
N LEU A 79 -4.49 -10.63 9.81
CA LEU A 79 -4.50 -9.68 8.71
C LEU A 79 -5.70 -9.87 7.78
N VAL A 80 -6.04 -11.10 7.42
CA VAL A 80 -7.22 -11.44 6.62
C VAL A 80 -8.49 -11.02 7.35
N LYS A 81 -8.61 -11.34 8.64
CA LYS A 81 -9.76 -10.93 9.46
C LYS A 81 -9.87 -9.41 9.53
N PHE A 82 -8.75 -8.70 9.72
CA PHE A 82 -8.74 -7.24 9.67
C PHE A 82 -9.21 -6.73 8.31
N ALA A 83 -8.62 -7.22 7.21
CA ALA A 83 -8.91 -6.75 5.87
C ALA A 83 -10.37 -6.96 5.48
N ARG A 84 -10.92 -8.15 5.78
CA ARG A 84 -12.29 -8.53 5.42
C ARG A 84 -13.35 -7.94 6.36
N ASP A 85 -13.15 -8.05 7.68
CA ASP A 85 -14.25 -7.86 8.64
C ASP A 85 -14.22 -6.47 9.30
N PHE A 86 -13.03 -6.00 9.71
CA PHE A 86 -12.86 -4.74 10.45
C PHE A 86 -12.60 -3.55 9.53
N GLY A 87 -11.52 -3.63 8.75
CA GLY A 87 -11.10 -2.61 7.80
C GLY A 87 -12.02 -2.57 6.57
N LYS A 88 -12.60 -3.70 6.17
CA LYS A 88 -13.40 -3.86 4.94
C LYS A 88 -12.68 -3.20 3.75
N LEU A 89 -11.47 -3.66 3.50
CA LEU A 89 -10.55 -3.05 2.56
C LEU A 89 -11.00 -3.36 1.13
N PRO A 90 -11.24 -2.34 0.29
CA PRO A 90 -11.69 -2.56 -1.09
C PRO A 90 -10.54 -2.82 -2.07
N PHE A 91 -9.30 -2.83 -1.59
CA PHE A 91 -8.08 -3.01 -2.37
C PHE A 91 -7.27 -4.22 -1.87
N PRO A 92 -6.34 -4.75 -2.68
CA PRO A 92 -5.51 -5.87 -2.31
C PRO A 92 -4.61 -5.60 -1.09
N VAL A 93 -4.29 -6.67 -0.36
CA VAL A 93 -3.34 -6.67 0.76
C VAL A 93 -2.31 -7.77 0.55
N ALA A 94 -1.03 -7.41 0.60
CA ALA A 94 0.09 -8.34 0.49
C ALA A 94 0.93 -8.40 1.77
N LEU A 95 1.67 -9.49 1.93
CA LEU A 95 2.59 -9.72 3.04
C LEU A 95 4.05 -9.42 2.66
N ASP A 96 4.76 -8.77 3.59
CA ASP A 96 6.22 -8.59 3.58
C ASP A 96 6.78 -9.00 4.96
N LEU A 97 6.66 -10.30 5.28
CA LEU A 97 7.00 -10.87 6.60
C LEU A 97 8.47 -10.72 6.98
N HIS A 98 9.35 -10.67 5.97
CA HIS A 98 10.78 -10.53 6.19
C HIS A 98 11.26 -9.09 6.02
N GLY A 99 10.39 -8.15 5.63
CA GLY A 99 10.74 -6.76 5.41
C GLY A 99 11.58 -6.52 4.15
N GLU A 100 11.58 -7.46 3.21
CA GLU A 100 12.39 -7.38 2.00
C GLU A 100 11.89 -6.32 1.05
N PHE A 101 10.57 -6.24 0.83
CA PHE A 101 9.96 -5.19 0.03
C PHE A 101 10.28 -3.82 0.63
N ALA A 102 10.04 -3.67 1.93
CA ALA A 102 10.32 -2.44 2.67
C ALA A 102 11.80 -2.00 2.56
N ARG A 103 12.75 -2.95 2.67
CA ARG A 103 14.19 -2.67 2.52
C ARG A 103 14.56 -2.30 1.09
N HIS A 104 14.02 -3.01 0.09
CA HIS A 104 14.30 -2.75 -1.32
C HIS A 104 13.88 -1.32 -1.71
N TRP A 105 12.72 -0.87 -1.24
CA TRP A 105 12.19 0.47 -1.51
C TRP A 105 12.64 1.53 -0.50
N HIS A 106 13.63 1.21 0.36
CA HIS A 106 14.20 2.12 1.35
C HIS A 106 13.14 2.82 2.24
N THR A 107 12.09 2.11 2.64
CA THR A 107 11.06 2.68 3.52
C THR A 107 11.62 2.92 4.92
N GLU A 108 11.32 4.08 5.51
CA GLU A 108 11.87 4.50 6.80
C GLU A 108 11.12 3.92 8.01
N GLY A 109 9.91 3.39 7.78
CA GLY A 109 9.04 2.84 8.80
C GLY A 109 7.62 2.62 8.27
N THR A 110 6.62 2.64 9.14
CA THR A 110 5.21 2.55 8.75
C THR A 110 4.36 3.61 9.47
N PRO A 111 3.33 4.19 8.81
CA PRO A 111 3.00 3.98 7.41
C PRO A 111 4.01 4.67 6.49
N HIS A 112 4.27 4.08 5.32
CA HIS A 112 5.09 4.70 4.26
C HIS A 112 4.38 4.52 2.93
N TRP A 113 4.48 5.51 2.06
CA TRP A 113 3.79 5.54 0.78
C TRP A 113 4.77 5.57 -0.37
N LEU A 114 4.54 4.74 -1.37
CA LEU A 114 5.28 4.68 -2.62
C LEU A 114 4.30 4.94 -3.76
N ALA A 115 4.50 6.04 -4.48
CA ALA A 115 3.69 6.39 -5.62
C ALA A 115 4.47 6.11 -6.92
N PHE A 116 3.81 5.45 -7.86
CA PHE A 116 4.39 4.99 -9.11
C PHE A 116 3.63 5.57 -10.30
N ALA A 117 4.37 5.95 -11.35
CA ALA A 117 3.80 6.24 -12.66
C ALA A 117 3.34 4.95 -13.36
N PRO A 118 2.50 5.06 -14.41
CA PRO A 118 2.37 3.99 -15.40
C PRO A 118 3.77 3.56 -15.90
N GLY A 119 4.00 2.26 -16.06
CA GLY A 119 5.31 1.71 -16.43
C GLY A 119 6.33 1.60 -15.29
N GLY A 120 5.98 2.03 -14.07
CA GLY A 120 6.66 1.61 -12.84
C GLY A 120 7.72 2.56 -12.28
N ASP A 121 7.89 3.76 -12.85
CA ASP A 121 8.80 4.75 -12.29
C ASP A 121 8.30 5.24 -10.91
N LEU A 122 9.18 5.22 -9.91
CA LEU A 122 8.87 5.72 -8.57
C LEU A 122 8.83 7.26 -8.59
N LEU A 123 7.62 7.82 -8.45
CA LEU A 123 7.38 9.26 -8.45
C LEU A 123 7.68 9.87 -7.09
N ARG A 124 7.20 9.25 -6.01
CA ARG A 124 7.34 9.77 -4.64
C ARG A 124 7.48 8.64 -3.63
N SER A 125 8.27 8.91 -2.60
CA SER A 125 8.43 8.08 -1.40
C SER A 125 8.16 8.98 -0.19
N VAL A 126 7.12 8.69 0.59
CA VAL A 126 6.62 9.57 1.66
C VAL A 126 6.44 8.78 2.95
N TYR A 127 7.23 9.11 3.96
CA TYR A 127 7.07 8.53 5.30
C TYR A 127 5.96 9.24 6.09
N GLY A 128 5.16 8.44 6.81
CA GLY A 128 4.08 8.90 7.69
C GLY A 128 2.75 9.14 6.96
N SER A 129 1.71 9.37 7.74
CA SER A 129 0.34 9.65 7.24
C SER A 129 -0.28 10.85 7.94
N GLN A 130 0.52 11.88 8.19
CA GLN A 130 0.06 13.18 8.70
C GLN A 130 -0.56 14.00 7.56
N GLU A 131 -1.28 15.07 7.89
CA GLU A 131 -2.03 15.88 6.92
C GLU A 131 -1.18 16.31 5.71
N ASN A 132 0.00 16.88 5.93
CA ASN A 132 0.92 17.26 4.84
C ASN A 132 1.31 16.09 3.91
N ALA A 133 1.45 14.88 4.44
CA ALA A 133 1.75 13.70 3.62
C ALA A 133 0.51 13.31 2.80
N GLN A 134 -0.67 13.29 3.42
CA GLN A 134 -1.93 12.96 2.75
C GLN A 134 -2.24 13.95 1.63
N THR A 135 -2.15 15.24 1.90
CA THR A 135 -2.40 16.31 0.91
C THR A 135 -1.48 16.18 -0.31
N ARG A 136 -0.19 15.93 -0.10
CA ARG A 136 0.76 15.75 -1.22
C ARG A 136 0.46 14.52 -2.07
N LEU A 137 0.06 13.41 -1.43
CA LEU A 137 -0.31 12.18 -2.14
C LEU A 137 -1.62 12.35 -2.91
N GLN A 138 -2.58 13.06 -2.33
CA GLN A 138 -3.84 13.37 -2.99
C GLN A 138 -3.62 14.21 -4.24
N TYR A 139 -2.89 15.33 -4.16
CA TYR A 139 -2.59 16.15 -5.34
C TYR A 139 -1.83 15.39 -6.42
N LEU A 140 -0.88 14.52 -6.02
CA LEU A 140 -0.17 13.67 -6.97
C LEU A 140 -1.13 12.72 -7.71
N LEU A 141 -2.07 12.09 -7.00
CA LEU A 141 -3.05 11.23 -7.64
C LEU A 141 -4.05 12.01 -8.50
N GLU A 142 -4.45 13.21 -8.09
CA GLU A 142 -5.31 14.08 -8.90
C GLU A 142 -4.66 14.46 -10.23
N GLU A 143 -3.38 14.83 -10.21
CA GLU A 143 -2.57 15.12 -11.39
C GLU A 143 -2.51 13.90 -12.32
N TRP A 144 -2.04 12.76 -11.81
CA TRP A 144 -1.83 11.56 -12.62
C TRP A 144 -3.12 10.87 -13.08
N ALA A 145 -4.18 10.90 -12.27
CA ALA A 145 -5.48 10.37 -12.65
C ALA A 145 -6.26 11.31 -13.59
N GLY A 146 -5.85 12.59 -13.69
CA GLY A 146 -6.35 13.54 -14.68
C GLY A 146 -5.76 13.31 -16.08
N HIS A 147 -4.47 12.97 -16.16
CA HIS A 147 -3.78 12.70 -17.43
C HIS A 147 -4.29 11.47 -18.21
N LEU A 148 -5.02 10.56 -17.57
CA LEU A 148 -5.61 9.39 -18.23
C LEU A 148 -6.90 9.72 -19.04
N GLY A 149 -7.37 10.97 -18.97
CA GLY A 149 -8.57 11.44 -19.67
C GLY A 149 -8.31 12.30 -20.92
N GLU A 150 -7.04 12.51 -21.29
CA GLU A 150 -6.59 13.24 -22.49
C GLU A 150 -6.03 12.28 -23.55
#